data_AF-A0A561Q7U0-F1
#
_entry.id   AF-A0A561Q7U0-F1
#
_cell.length_a   1.000
_cell.length_b   1.000
_cell.length_c   1.000
_cell.angle_alpha   90.00
_cell.angle_beta   90.00
_cell.angle_gamma   90.00
#
_symmetry.space_group_name_H-M   'P 1'
#
loop_
_entity.id
_entity.type
_entity.pdbx_description
1 polymer ?
#
loop_
_entity_poly.entity_id
_entity_poly.type
_entity_poly.pdbx_seq_one_letter_code
_entity_poly.pdbx_strand_id
1 'polypeptide(L)'
;MRAEKLRNLLDLLLKRLTAVEARFPKGGLDDAPLTAAKIFELKTALRRHLSKPDALRISAVNDIEHQIDRLRSAASSDLENIHPSSTLAVLLRDLTDEQASLNNLTAGMRIGLNQLEPEDVLETLPGQKSAAFKFVFEDGVFKVVDDALRPHDSEARIAEAALEAAIDQAHFVDGDLAASNTSPRLREAFTRLLQAMVDRKGVVLIGMRASTCSRMIAAASDELSASQAGLLVAHIHGVFNALAQFEEWRVFSEQAAAANVDGASVKTLAQNARDLGEELRKSEVVSREVSDALSTVSNWATETEEPDLRDALSLARTLENCWSAICREALLVRQETASMARKAIAAAIVATFLGTAAMSIPILVKLPGGEWIEFAVSFFRANMPTSPK
;
A
#
# COMPACT_ATOMS: atom_id res chain seq x y z
N MET A 1 -25.41 -10.37 10.77
CA MET A 1 -24.16 -9.62 10.53
C MET A 1 -23.36 -10.13 9.31
N ARG A 2 -23.38 -11.44 8.98
CA ARG A 2 -22.66 -12.02 7.82
C ARG A 2 -23.21 -11.59 6.44
N ALA A 3 -24.54 -11.55 6.29
CA ALA A 3 -25.23 -11.20 5.04
C ALA A 3 -24.81 -9.85 4.44
N GLU A 4 -24.81 -8.82 5.29
CA GLU A 4 -24.63 -7.43 4.90
C GLU A 4 -23.19 -7.16 4.45
N LYS A 5 -22.20 -7.76 5.15
CA LYS A 5 -20.80 -7.65 4.77
C LYS A 5 -20.51 -8.32 3.42
N LEU A 6 -21.02 -9.54 3.20
CA LEU A 6 -20.89 -10.23 1.92
C LEU A 6 -21.59 -9.45 0.79
N ARG A 7 -22.76 -8.87 1.09
CA ARG A 7 -23.46 -7.99 0.16
C ARG A 7 -22.62 -6.77 -0.21
N ASN A 8 -21.98 -6.12 0.76
CA ASN A 8 -21.13 -4.94 0.52
C ASN A 8 -19.93 -5.27 -0.37
N LEU A 9 -19.28 -6.42 -0.16
CA LEU A 9 -18.18 -6.86 -1.03
C LEU A 9 -18.63 -7.18 -2.45
N LEU A 10 -19.73 -7.92 -2.61
CA LEU A 10 -20.29 -8.22 -3.92
C LEU A 10 -20.72 -6.95 -4.66
N ASP A 11 -21.29 -5.98 -3.94
CA ASP A 11 -21.70 -4.68 -4.48
C ASP A 11 -20.47 -3.85 -4.89
N LEU A 12 -19.41 -3.85 -4.09
CA LEU A 12 -18.15 -3.18 -4.41
C LEU A 12 -17.48 -3.79 -5.64
N LEU A 13 -17.46 -5.12 -5.74
CA LEU A 13 -16.92 -5.83 -6.91
C LEU A 13 -17.71 -5.47 -8.17
N LEU A 14 -19.05 -5.48 -8.09
CA LEU A 14 -19.92 -5.09 -9.20
C LEU A 14 -19.73 -3.61 -9.60
N LYS A 15 -19.57 -2.71 -8.62
CA LYS A 15 -19.31 -1.28 -8.86
C LYS A 15 -17.98 -1.07 -9.58
N ARG A 16 -16.91 -1.71 -9.12
CA ARG A 16 -15.59 -1.63 -9.77
C ARG A 16 -15.65 -2.14 -11.21
N LEU A 17 -16.25 -3.31 -11.42
CA LEU A 17 -16.40 -3.87 -12.76
C LEU A 17 -17.24 -2.97 -13.68
N THR A 18 -18.29 -2.34 -13.15
CA THR A 18 -19.10 -1.37 -13.90
C THR A 18 -18.34 -0.07 -14.18
N ALA A 19 -17.50 0.39 -13.25
CA ALA A 19 -16.66 1.56 -13.45
C ALA A 19 -15.60 1.32 -14.53
N VAL A 20 -15.00 0.11 -14.56
CA VAL A 20 -14.06 -0.28 -15.62
C VAL A 20 -14.76 -0.34 -16.97
N GLU A 21 -15.92 -1.00 -17.07
CA GLU A 21 -16.73 -1.04 -18.30
C GLU A 21 -17.09 0.37 -18.81
N ALA A 22 -17.42 1.29 -17.89
CA ALA A 22 -17.77 2.67 -18.24
C ALA A 22 -16.59 3.49 -18.79
N ARG A 23 -15.34 3.06 -18.59
CA ARG A 23 -14.16 3.72 -19.18
C ARG A 23 -13.98 3.39 -20.67
N PHE A 24 -14.60 2.31 -21.16
CA PHE A 24 -14.56 1.99 -22.57
C PHE A 24 -15.39 3.00 -23.37
N PRO A 25 -14.87 3.54 -24.49
CA PRO A 25 -15.66 4.39 -25.36
C PRO A 25 -16.88 3.61 -25.87
N LYS A 26 -17.96 4.31 -26.25
CA LYS A 26 -19.14 3.66 -26.82
C LYS A 26 -18.74 2.81 -28.03
N GLY A 27 -19.01 1.51 -27.96
CA GLY A 27 -18.62 0.53 -28.98
C GLY A 27 -17.18 0.01 -28.86
N GLY A 28 -16.34 0.55 -27.97
CA GLY A 28 -14.95 0.09 -27.81
C GLY A 28 -14.83 -1.33 -27.24
N LEU A 29 -15.88 -1.84 -26.59
CA LEU A 29 -15.97 -3.25 -26.17
C LEU A 29 -16.33 -4.18 -27.34
N ASP A 30 -16.89 -3.65 -28.43
CA ASP A 30 -17.18 -4.44 -29.63
C ASP A 30 -15.86 -4.87 -30.32
N ASP A 31 -14.81 -4.06 -30.15
CA ASP A 31 -13.44 -4.33 -30.60
C ASP A 31 -12.66 -5.26 -29.64
N ALA A 32 -13.24 -5.63 -28.48
CA ALA A 32 -12.68 -6.56 -27.50
C ALA A 32 -13.73 -7.59 -27.05
N PRO A 33 -14.24 -8.44 -27.98
CA PRO A 33 -15.42 -9.25 -27.77
C PRO A 33 -15.25 -10.33 -26.70
N LEU A 34 -14.04 -10.86 -26.52
CA LEU A 34 -13.76 -11.84 -25.47
C LEU A 34 -13.86 -11.18 -24.09
N THR A 35 -13.24 -10.01 -23.93
CA THR A 35 -13.30 -9.22 -22.71
C THR A 35 -14.74 -8.81 -22.39
N ALA A 36 -15.48 -8.30 -23.36
CA ALA A 36 -16.87 -7.89 -23.19
C ALA A 36 -17.77 -9.05 -22.70
N ALA A 37 -17.62 -10.23 -23.29
CA ALA A 37 -18.34 -11.43 -22.87
C ALA A 37 -18.02 -11.81 -21.41
N LYS A 38 -16.74 -11.75 -21.01
CA LYS A 38 -16.32 -12.09 -19.64
C LYS A 38 -16.75 -11.06 -18.60
N ILE A 39 -16.75 -9.77 -18.93
CA ILE A 39 -17.34 -8.74 -18.08
C ILE A 39 -18.83 -9.03 -17.85
N PHE A 40 -19.57 -9.34 -18.91
CA PHE A 40 -21.00 -9.63 -18.81
C PHE A 40 -21.31 -10.88 -17.97
N GLU A 41 -20.57 -11.98 -18.21
CA GLU A 41 -20.68 -13.23 -17.43
C GLU A 41 -20.46 -12.96 -15.93
N LEU A 42 -19.36 -12.27 -15.59
CA LEU A 42 -19.01 -11.96 -14.21
C LEU A 42 -20.04 -11.05 -13.55
N LYS A 43 -20.49 -9.98 -14.21
CA LYS A 43 -21.58 -9.11 -13.69
C LYS A 43 -22.85 -9.90 -13.41
N THR A 44 -23.19 -10.84 -14.28
CA THR A 44 -24.38 -11.68 -14.11
C THR A 44 -24.26 -12.60 -12.89
N ALA A 45 -23.09 -13.23 -12.72
CA ALA A 45 -22.80 -14.04 -11.54
C ALA A 45 -22.89 -13.22 -10.24
N LEU A 46 -22.27 -12.04 -10.20
CA LEU A 46 -22.31 -11.15 -9.03
C LEU A 46 -23.73 -10.71 -8.67
N ARG A 47 -24.54 -10.31 -9.67
CA ARG A 47 -25.95 -9.92 -9.44
C ARG A 47 -26.78 -11.07 -8.87
N ARG A 48 -26.54 -12.30 -9.34
CA ARG A 48 -27.19 -13.50 -8.80
C ARG A 48 -26.88 -13.67 -7.31
N HIS A 49 -25.61 -13.51 -6.90
CA HIS A 49 -25.21 -13.64 -5.51
C HIS A 49 -25.65 -12.45 -4.64
N LEU A 50 -25.71 -11.23 -5.20
CA LEU A 50 -26.25 -10.05 -4.52
C LEU A 50 -27.72 -10.20 -4.11
N SER A 51 -28.50 -10.95 -4.88
CA SER A 51 -29.91 -11.20 -4.54
C SER A 51 -30.11 -12.09 -3.31
N LYS A 52 -29.10 -12.92 -2.97
CA LYS A 52 -29.13 -13.88 -1.86
C LYS A 52 -27.73 -14.05 -1.23
N PRO A 53 -27.19 -13.01 -0.57
CA PRO A 53 -25.83 -13.03 -0.03
C PRO A 53 -25.64 -14.11 1.05
N ASP A 54 -26.70 -14.45 1.79
CA ASP A 54 -26.67 -15.51 2.81
C ASP A 54 -26.50 -16.92 2.23
N ALA A 55 -26.79 -17.11 0.95
CA ALA A 55 -26.61 -18.39 0.27
C ALA A 55 -25.22 -18.53 -0.38
N LEU A 56 -24.35 -17.51 -0.26
CA LEU A 56 -23.00 -17.54 -0.82
C LEU A 56 -22.18 -18.63 -0.09
N ARG A 57 -21.60 -19.54 -0.88
CA ARG A 57 -20.74 -20.63 -0.41
C ARG A 57 -19.33 -20.42 -0.94
N ILE A 58 -18.34 -21.07 -0.33
CA ILE A 58 -16.95 -21.00 -0.78
C ILE A 58 -16.79 -21.39 -2.26
N SER A 59 -17.52 -22.42 -2.73
CA SER A 59 -17.50 -22.84 -4.13
C SER A 59 -17.93 -21.71 -5.08
N ALA A 60 -18.93 -20.91 -4.69
CA ALA A 60 -19.37 -19.78 -5.50
C ALA A 60 -18.33 -18.64 -5.51
N VAL A 61 -17.58 -18.45 -4.41
CA VAL A 61 -16.47 -17.50 -4.40
C VAL A 61 -15.33 -17.98 -5.29
N ASN A 62 -15.02 -19.27 -5.28
CA ASN A 62 -14.04 -19.86 -6.19
C ASN A 62 -14.49 -19.73 -7.66
N ASP A 63 -15.79 -19.89 -7.95
CA ASP A 63 -16.34 -19.66 -9.29
C ASP A 63 -16.19 -18.20 -9.74
N ILE A 64 -16.37 -17.24 -8.82
CA ILE A 64 -16.16 -15.81 -9.08
C ILE A 64 -14.66 -15.54 -9.34
N GLU A 65 -13.77 -16.09 -8.52
CA GLU A 65 -12.31 -15.98 -8.67
C GLU A 65 -11.86 -16.54 -10.03
N HIS A 66 -12.35 -17.72 -10.41
CA HIS A 66 -12.06 -18.31 -11.72
C HIS A 66 -12.59 -17.46 -12.88
N GLN A 67 -13.71 -16.76 -12.70
CA GLN A 67 -14.24 -15.81 -13.69
C GLN A 67 -13.37 -14.55 -13.80
N ILE A 68 -12.79 -14.06 -12.70
CA ILE A 68 -11.83 -12.95 -12.70
C ILE A 68 -10.56 -13.35 -13.47
N ASP A 69 -10.05 -14.56 -13.25
CA ASP A 69 -8.88 -15.04 -14.00
C ASP A 69 -9.18 -15.21 -15.50
N ARG A 70 -10.38 -15.72 -15.85
CA ARG A 70 -10.82 -15.80 -17.24
C ARG A 70 -10.97 -14.43 -17.89
N LEU A 71 -11.43 -13.42 -17.14
CA LEU A 71 -11.51 -12.05 -17.61
C LEU A 71 -10.11 -11.51 -17.92
N ARG A 72 -9.12 -11.77 -17.07
CA ARG A 72 -7.72 -11.40 -17.32
C ARG A 72 -7.14 -12.09 -18.55
N SER A 73 -7.36 -13.40 -18.70
CA SER A 73 -6.92 -14.13 -19.90
C SER A 73 -7.56 -13.60 -21.17
N ALA A 74 -8.86 -13.25 -21.13
CA ALA A 74 -9.55 -12.63 -22.25
C ALA A 74 -8.97 -11.25 -22.59
N ALA A 75 -8.74 -10.40 -21.59
CA ALA A 75 -8.14 -9.08 -21.77
C ALA A 75 -6.74 -9.16 -22.37
N SER A 76 -5.93 -10.11 -21.92
CA SER A 76 -4.58 -10.36 -22.45
C SER A 76 -4.64 -10.84 -23.91
N SER A 77 -5.57 -11.74 -24.23
CA SER A 77 -5.75 -12.25 -25.59
C SER A 77 -6.26 -11.17 -26.55
N ASP A 78 -7.16 -10.29 -26.10
CA ASP A 78 -7.60 -9.16 -26.91
C ASP A 78 -6.44 -8.15 -27.11
N LEU A 79 -5.63 -7.91 -26.07
CA LEU A 79 -4.46 -7.01 -26.12
C LEU A 79 -3.45 -7.40 -27.21
N GLU A 80 -3.22 -8.71 -27.42
CA GLU A 80 -2.30 -9.22 -28.47
C GLU A 80 -2.74 -8.84 -29.89
N ASN A 81 -4.03 -8.63 -30.10
CA ASN A 81 -4.62 -8.35 -31.41
C ASN A 81 -4.85 -6.85 -31.67
N ILE A 82 -4.50 -6.00 -30.71
CA ILE A 82 -4.78 -4.57 -30.74
C ILE A 82 -3.47 -3.78 -30.82
N HIS A 83 -3.49 -2.66 -31.53
CA HIS A 83 -2.32 -1.79 -31.63
C HIS A 83 -1.89 -1.29 -30.23
N PRO A 84 -0.61 -1.47 -29.80
CA PRO A 84 -0.17 -1.22 -28.43
C PRO A 84 -0.42 0.20 -27.90
N SER A 85 -0.42 1.19 -28.79
CA SER A 85 -0.64 2.61 -28.46
C SER A 85 -2.11 3.04 -28.55
N SER A 86 -3.04 2.13 -28.83
CA SER A 86 -4.45 2.47 -28.90
C SER A 86 -5.03 2.72 -27.50
N THR A 87 -6.05 3.57 -27.41
CA THR A 87 -6.80 3.80 -26.17
C THR A 87 -7.36 2.50 -25.59
N LEU A 88 -7.78 1.58 -26.46
CA LEU A 88 -8.28 0.27 -26.05
C LEU A 88 -7.19 -0.60 -25.40
N ALA A 89 -5.97 -0.59 -25.93
CA ALA A 89 -4.85 -1.31 -25.33
C ALA A 89 -4.50 -0.78 -23.93
N VAL A 90 -4.58 0.54 -23.71
CA VAL A 90 -4.40 1.14 -22.37
C VAL A 90 -5.48 0.64 -21.42
N LEU A 91 -6.75 0.67 -21.83
CA LEU A 91 -7.87 0.24 -20.99
C LEU A 91 -7.84 -1.27 -20.66
N LEU A 92 -7.37 -2.11 -21.57
CA LEU A 92 -7.20 -3.55 -21.32
C LEU A 92 -6.05 -3.83 -20.34
N ARG A 93 -4.98 -3.02 -20.36
CA ARG A 93 -3.92 -3.07 -19.34
C ARG A 93 -4.45 -2.64 -17.98
N ASP A 94 -5.18 -1.53 -17.91
CA ASP A 94 -5.82 -1.08 -16.67
C ASP A 94 -6.74 -2.15 -16.06
N LEU A 95 -7.50 -2.87 -16.89
CA LEU A 95 -8.34 -3.98 -16.44
C LEU A 95 -7.51 -5.14 -15.88
N THR A 96 -6.34 -5.40 -16.47
CA THR A 96 -5.40 -6.41 -15.98
C THR A 96 -4.81 -6.01 -14.63
N ASP A 97 -4.51 -4.72 -14.43
CA ASP A 97 -4.00 -4.18 -13.17
C ASP A 97 -5.06 -4.18 -12.06
N GLU A 98 -6.33 -3.97 -12.42
CA GLU A 98 -7.48 -4.04 -11.49
C GLU A 98 -7.69 -5.47 -10.94
N GLN A 99 -7.13 -6.51 -11.57
CA GLN A 99 -7.23 -7.90 -11.13
C GLN A 99 -6.80 -8.08 -9.66
N ALA A 100 -5.70 -7.45 -9.25
CA ALA A 100 -5.22 -7.54 -7.88
C ALA A 100 -6.29 -7.02 -6.89
N SER A 101 -6.99 -5.95 -7.26
CA SER A 101 -8.07 -5.42 -6.44
C SER A 101 -9.30 -6.33 -6.43
N LEU A 102 -9.67 -6.93 -7.56
CA LEU A 102 -10.80 -7.87 -7.63
C LEU A 102 -10.52 -9.15 -6.82
N ASN A 103 -9.28 -9.66 -6.87
CA ASN A 103 -8.83 -10.80 -6.09
C ASN A 103 -8.80 -10.51 -4.58
N ASN A 104 -8.45 -9.28 -4.18
CA ASN A 104 -8.55 -8.89 -2.77
C ASN A 104 -10.00 -8.90 -2.27
N LEU A 105 -10.98 -8.57 -3.12
CA LEU A 105 -12.40 -8.64 -2.77
C LEU A 105 -12.90 -10.09 -2.65
N THR A 106 -12.46 -11.00 -3.52
CA THR A 106 -12.77 -12.43 -3.40
C THR A 106 -12.10 -13.04 -2.18
N ALA A 107 -10.85 -12.70 -1.88
CA ALA A 107 -10.19 -13.05 -0.62
C ALA A 107 -11.00 -12.58 0.60
N GLY A 108 -11.45 -11.31 0.61
CA GLY A 108 -12.35 -10.78 1.63
C GLY A 108 -13.65 -11.59 1.76
N MET A 109 -14.27 -12.00 0.65
CA MET A 109 -15.46 -12.85 0.66
C MET A 109 -15.17 -14.22 1.28
N ARG A 110 -14.06 -14.86 0.90
CA ARG A 110 -13.64 -16.17 1.44
C ARG A 110 -13.48 -16.09 2.96
N ILE A 111 -12.75 -15.08 3.46
CA ILE A 111 -12.55 -14.88 4.90
C ILE A 111 -13.88 -14.54 5.60
N GLY A 112 -14.72 -13.69 5.00
CA GLY A 112 -16.04 -13.31 5.53
C GLY A 112 -17.04 -14.48 5.64
N LEU A 113 -16.81 -15.58 4.93
CA LEU A 113 -17.60 -16.80 5.07
C LEU A 113 -17.21 -17.62 6.31
N ASN A 114 -16.13 -17.28 7.05
CA ASN A 114 -15.67 -17.97 8.26
C ASN A 114 -15.66 -19.51 8.10
N GLN A 115 -15.30 -19.96 6.90
CA GLN A 115 -15.18 -21.36 6.49
C GLN A 115 -13.76 -21.67 6.01
N LEU A 116 -12.83 -20.74 6.27
CA LEU A 116 -11.43 -20.88 5.95
C LEU A 116 -10.71 -21.40 7.18
N GLU A 117 -9.93 -22.45 6.99
CA GLU A 117 -8.91 -22.82 7.95
C GLU A 117 -7.83 -21.72 7.99
N PRO A 118 -7.03 -21.60 9.06
CA PRO A 118 -5.96 -20.60 9.15
C PRO A 118 -5.01 -20.60 7.94
N GLU A 119 -4.81 -21.77 7.33
CA GLU A 119 -4.00 -21.97 6.12
C GLU A 119 -4.63 -21.30 4.90
N ASP A 120 -5.94 -21.48 4.70
CA ASP A 120 -6.67 -20.83 3.63
C ASP A 120 -6.69 -19.30 3.82
N VAL A 121 -6.79 -18.82 5.06
CA VAL A 121 -6.71 -17.37 5.35
C VAL A 121 -5.31 -16.86 4.97
N LEU A 122 -4.25 -17.59 5.34
CA LEU A 122 -2.87 -17.20 5.06
C LEU A 122 -2.59 -17.07 3.55
N GLU A 123 -3.12 -17.99 2.74
CA GLU A 123 -3.02 -17.93 1.27
C GLU A 123 -3.76 -16.73 0.68
N THR A 124 -4.86 -16.32 1.31
CA THR A 124 -5.69 -15.20 0.83
C THR A 124 -5.23 -13.83 1.32
N LEU A 125 -4.35 -13.75 2.33
CA LEU A 125 -3.80 -12.48 2.80
C LEU A 125 -2.89 -11.87 1.74
N PRO A 126 -3.15 -10.63 1.28
CA PRO A 126 -2.28 -9.99 0.30
C PRO A 126 -0.90 -9.72 0.90
N GLY A 127 0.11 -9.69 0.02
CA GLY A 127 1.44 -9.23 0.37
C GLY A 127 1.45 -7.75 0.77
N GLN A 128 2.58 -7.31 1.31
CA GLN A 128 2.81 -5.90 1.60
C GLN A 128 2.95 -5.11 0.30
N LYS A 129 2.33 -3.93 0.25
CA LYS A 129 2.31 -3.03 -0.90
C LYS A 129 3.48 -2.06 -0.86
N SER A 130 3.76 -1.43 -2.01
CA SER A 130 4.72 -0.34 -2.09
C SER A 130 4.29 0.81 -1.18
N ALA A 131 5.17 1.16 -0.24
CA ALA A 131 4.96 2.17 0.78
C ALA A 131 6.33 2.67 1.27
N ALA A 132 6.33 3.72 2.08
CA ALA A 132 7.56 4.21 2.71
C ALA A 132 8.20 3.18 3.66
N PHE A 133 7.39 2.33 4.31
CA PHE A 133 7.88 1.30 5.22
C PHE A 133 7.17 -0.04 5.01
N LYS A 134 7.96 -1.11 5.10
CA LYS A 134 7.52 -2.51 5.14
C LYS A 134 8.06 -3.16 6.40
N PHE A 135 7.44 -4.26 6.81
CA PHE A 135 7.73 -4.92 8.10
C PHE A 135 7.96 -6.42 7.94
N VAL A 136 8.71 -7.01 8.86
CA VAL A 136 8.96 -8.45 8.88
C VAL A 136 9.10 -8.95 10.31
N PHE A 137 8.76 -10.22 10.52
CA PHE A 137 9.18 -10.96 11.70
C PHE A 137 10.41 -11.79 11.35
N GLU A 138 11.55 -11.38 11.88
CA GLU A 138 12.82 -12.09 11.71
C GLU A 138 13.43 -12.33 13.08
N ASP A 139 13.90 -13.55 13.32
CA ASP A 139 14.48 -13.97 14.61
C ASP A 139 13.60 -13.67 15.84
N GLY A 140 12.28 -13.72 15.66
CA GLY A 140 11.31 -13.45 16.73
C GLY A 140 11.14 -11.97 17.07
N VAL A 141 11.72 -11.06 16.29
CA VAL A 141 11.58 -9.61 16.44
C VAL A 141 10.79 -9.04 15.27
N PHE A 142 9.79 -8.22 15.57
CA PHE A 142 9.07 -7.44 14.58
C PHE A 142 9.88 -6.18 14.24
N LYS A 143 10.30 -6.02 12.98
CA LYS A 143 11.15 -4.90 12.55
C LYS A 143 10.76 -4.34 11.19
N VAL A 144 11.29 -3.17 10.88
CA VAL A 144 11.19 -2.59 9.54
C VAL A 144 12.16 -3.34 8.62
N VAL A 145 11.75 -3.59 7.39
CA VAL A 145 12.61 -4.19 6.36
C VAL A 145 12.82 -3.19 5.24
N ASP A 146 14.06 -3.15 4.75
CA ASP A 146 14.40 -2.35 3.58
C ASP A 146 13.83 -3.01 2.32
N ASP A 147 13.08 -2.23 1.56
CA ASP A 147 12.66 -2.63 0.22
C ASP A 147 13.75 -2.23 -0.76
N ALA A 148 14.42 -3.21 -1.36
CA ALA A 148 15.45 -2.94 -2.36
C ALA A 148 14.85 -2.19 -3.56
N LEU A 149 15.61 -1.25 -4.12
CA LEU A 149 15.27 -0.60 -5.38
C LEU A 149 15.23 -1.62 -6.51
N ARG A 150 14.13 -1.64 -7.27
CA ARG A 150 13.92 -2.55 -8.41
C ARG A 150 13.60 -1.73 -9.65
N PRO A 151 14.60 -1.26 -10.39
CA PRO A 151 14.32 -0.62 -11.66
C PRO A 151 13.79 -1.66 -12.66
N HIS A 152 13.06 -1.20 -13.67
CA HIS A 152 12.58 -2.09 -14.73
C HIS A 152 13.77 -2.70 -15.50
N ASP A 153 13.74 -4.01 -15.79
CA ASP A 153 14.89 -4.74 -16.35
C ASP A 153 15.49 -4.09 -17.60
N SER A 154 14.65 -3.55 -18.49
CA SER A 154 15.09 -2.88 -19.72
C SER A 154 15.76 -1.51 -19.48
N GLU A 155 15.49 -0.88 -18.33
CA GLU A 155 15.90 0.49 -17.99
C GLU A 155 16.82 0.54 -16.77
N ALA A 156 17.17 -0.61 -16.19
CA ALA A 156 17.96 -0.73 -14.96
C ALA A 156 19.22 0.14 -14.95
N ARG A 157 20.01 0.07 -16.02
CA ARG A 157 21.25 0.87 -16.15
C ARG A 157 20.99 2.38 -16.17
N ILE A 158 19.89 2.82 -16.75
CA ILE A 158 19.53 4.25 -16.82
C ILE A 158 19.08 4.72 -15.45
N ALA A 159 18.20 3.96 -14.79
CA ALA A 159 17.70 4.26 -13.45
C ALA A 159 18.85 4.31 -12.42
N GLU A 160 19.76 3.33 -12.46
CA GLU A 160 20.92 3.29 -11.58
C GLU A 160 21.87 4.46 -11.83
N ALA A 161 22.19 4.77 -13.10
CA ALA A 161 23.06 5.90 -13.42
C ALA A 161 22.43 7.25 -13.01
N ALA A 162 21.12 7.41 -13.16
CA ALA A 162 20.41 8.61 -12.73
C ALA A 162 20.42 8.77 -11.21
N LEU A 163 20.21 7.67 -10.47
CA LEU A 163 20.28 7.70 -9.01
C LEU A 163 21.70 7.99 -8.51
N GLU A 164 22.71 7.38 -9.11
CA GLU A 164 24.12 7.61 -8.75
C GLU A 164 24.52 9.08 -8.98
N ALA A 165 24.15 9.64 -10.14
CA ALA A 165 24.38 11.06 -10.42
C ALA A 165 23.67 11.98 -9.41
N ALA A 166 22.47 11.60 -8.95
CA ALA A 166 21.78 12.33 -7.90
C ALA A 166 22.49 12.21 -6.54
N ILE A 167 23.04 11.04 -6.19
CA ILE A 167 23.83 10.82 -4.97
C ILE A 167 25.12 11.66 -5.00
N ASP A 168 25.84 11.68 -6.12
CA ASP A 168 27.04 12.50 -6.29
C ASP A 168 26.74 13.98 -6.09
N GLN A 169 25.65 14.47 -6.68
CA GLN A 169 25.19 15.84 -6.48
C GLN A 169 24.78 16.08 -5.02
N ALA A 170 24.13 15.11 -4.37
CA ALA A 170 23.71 15.23 -2.97
C ALA A 170 24.90 15.42 -2.04
N HIS A 171 26.01 14.70 -2.24
CA HIS A 171 27.23 14.88 -1.45
C HIS A 171 27.83 16.27 -1.62
N PHE A 172 27.82 16.83 -2.84
CA PHE A 172 28.25 18.20 -3.08
C PHE A 172 27.38 19.21 -2.31
N VAL A 173 26.05 19.05 -2.38
CA VAL A 173 25.09 19.93 -1.71
C VAL A 173 25.19 19.83 -0.18
N ASP A 174 25.39 18.64 0.37
CA ASP A 174 25.58 18.43 1.81
C ASP A 174 26.82 19.19 2.32
N GLY A 175 27.91 19.18 1.56
CA GLY A 175 29.11 19.96 1.86
C GLY A 175 28.85 21.47 1.89
N ASP A 176 28.07 22.00 0.95
CA ASP A 176 27.69 23.42 0.94
C ASP A 176 26.77 23.78 2.12
N LEU A 177 25.79 22.93 2.43
CA LEU A 177 24.89 23.08 3.58
C LEU A 177 25.59 23.00 4.93
N ALA A 178 26.67 22.21 5.03
CA ALA A 178 27.48 22.12 6.23
C ALA A 178 28.28 23.41 6.48
N ALA A 179 28.68 24.10 5.41
CA ALA A 179 29.42 25.36 5.46
C ALA A 179 28.52 26.61 5.60
N SER A 180 27.20 26.47 5.51
CA SER A 180 26.24 27.56 5.57
C SER A 180 25.57 27.71 6.95
N ASN A 181 24.90 28.86 7.16
CA ASN A 181 24.04 29.12 8.32
C ASN A 181 22.61 28.56 8.16
N THR A 182 22.43 27.52 7.36
CA THR A 182 21.11 26.93 7.11
C THR A 182 20.50 26.33 8.37
N SER A 183 19.16 26.41 8.48
CA SER A 183 18.44 25.91 9.65
C SER A 183 18.73 24.41 9.93
N PRO A 184 18.83 24.00 11.21
CA PRO A 184 19.09 22.61 11.57
C PRO A 184 18.05 21.62 11.02
N ARG A 185 16.78 22.05 10.90
CA ARG A 185 15.69 21.23 10.38
C ARG A 185 15.87 20.92 8.90
N LEU A 186 16.28 21.89 8.09
CA LEU A 186 16.57 21.67 6.68
C LEU A 186 17.79 20.76 6.49
N ARG A 187 18.86 20.97 7.27
CA ARG A 187 20.04 20.09 7.24
C ARG A 187 19.65 18.66 7.60
N GLU A 188 18.89 18.46 8.67
CA GLU A 188 18.42 17.13 9.08
C GLU A 188 17.55 16.46 8.00
N ALA A 189 16.63 17.19 7.38
CA ALA A 189 15.81 16.67 6.29
C ALA A 189 16.67 16.24 5.09
N PHE A 190 17.67 17.05 4.73
CA PHE A 190 18.60 16.75 3.65
C PHE A 190 19.47 15.54 3.96
N THR A 191 20.08 15.47 5.14
CA THR A 191 20.90 14.33 5.58
C THR A 191 20.08 13.04 5.58
N ARG A 192 18.82 13.08 6.01
CA ARG A 192 17.92 11.90 5.94
C ARG A 192 17.67 11.50 4.49
N LEU A 193 17.44 12.44 3.56
CA LEU A 193 17.27 12.11 2.15
C LEU A 193 18.54 11.46 1.57
N LEU A 194 19.69 12.11 1.74
CA LEU A 194 20.99 11.60 1.28
C LEU A 194 21.25 10.19 1.81
N GLN A 195 21.08 9.96 3.11
CA GLN A 195 21.28 8.65 3.71
C GLN A 195 20.35 7.59 3.10
N ALA A 196 19.08 7.92 2.85
CA ALA A 196 18.16 6.98 2.21
C ALA A 196 18.57 6.63 0.77
N MET A 197 19.13 7.59 0.03
CA MET A 197 19.62 7.37 -1.34
C MET A 197 20.88 6.51 -1.32
N VAL A 198 21.85 6.83 -0.46
CA VAL A 198 23.12 6.08 -0.31
C VAL A 198 22.87 4.64 0.14
N ASP A 199 21.99 4.44 1.13
CA ASP A 199 21.60 3.11 1.60
C ASP A 199 20.66 2.38 0.63
N ARG A 200 20.32 3.01 -0.51
CA ARG A 200 19.43 2.46 -1.55
C ARG A 200 18.11 1.95 -0.96
N LYS A 201 17.54 2.73 -0.05
CA LYS A 201 16.23 2.44 0.57
C LYS A 201 15.13 2.46 -0.48
N GLY A 202 13.97 1.92 -0.12
CA GLY A 202 12.83 1.83 -1.02
C GLY A 202 12.46 3.16 -1.68
N VAL A 203 12.10 3.10 -2.96
CA VAL A 203 11.90 4.29 -3.81
C VAL A 203 10.85 5.24 -3.24
N VAL A 204 9.80 4.70 -2.60
CA VAL A 204 8.76 5.51 -1.96
C VAL A 204 9.33 6.28 -0.77
N LEU A 205 10.18 5.66 0.06
CA LEU A 205 10.81 6.34 1.19
C LEU A 205 11.71 7.49 0.72
N ILE A 206 12.50 7.27 -0.33
CA ILE A 206 13.33 8.32 -0.94
C ILE A 206 12.45 9.46 -1.44
N GLY A 207 11.38 9.15 -2.19
CA GLY A 207 10.45 10.15 -2.71
C GLY A 207 9.73 10.95 -1.62
N MET A 208 9.31 10.31 -0.54
CA MET A 208 8.70 11.01 0.59
C MET A 208 9.70 11.92 1.31
N ARG A 209 10.96 11.48 1.50
CA ARG A 209 12.01 12.32 2.07
C ARG A 209 12.37 13.50 1.16
N ALA A 210 12.36 13.30 -0.16
CA ALA A 210 12.55 14.37 -1.13
C ALA A 210 11.43 15.41 -1.07
N SER A 211 10.17 14.98 -0.94
CA SER A 211 9.02 15.86 -0.72
C SER A 211 9.14 16.66 0.58
N THR A 212 9.51 16.02 1.69
CA THR A 212 9.76 16.72 2.96
C THR A 212 10.87 17.76 2.82
N CYS A 213 11.99 17.39 2.19
CA CYS A 213 13.10 18.32 1.97
C CYS A 213 12.67 19.50 1.09
N SER A 214 11.88 19.27 0.04
CA SER A 214 11.30 20.33 -0.80
C SER A 214 10.49 21.34 0.01
N ARG A 215 9.61 20.86 0.90
CA ARG A 215 8.83 21.72 1.80
C ARG A 215 9.73 22.51 2.77
N MET A 216 10.76 21.87 3.32
CA MET A 216 11.72 22.56 4.21
C MET A 216 12.52 23.64 3.48
N ILE A 217 12.89 23.42 2.22
CA ILE A 217 13.54 24.43 1.38
C ILE A 217 12.60 25.61 1.16
N ALA A 218 11.34 25.35 0.84
CA ALA A 218 10.33 26.40 0.66
C ALA A 218 10.09 27.18 1.96
N ALA A 219 10.01 26.50 3.11
CA ALA A 219 9.83 27.15 4.41
C ALA A 219 11.05 27.98 4.86
N ALA A 220 12.24 27.65 4.37
CA ALA A 220 13.48 28.36 4.66
C ALA A 220 13.89 29.34 3.55
N SER A 221 12.99 29.67 2.60
CA SER A 221 13.33 30.48 1.42
C SER A 221 13.95 31.83 1.76
N ASP A 222 13.50 32.45 2.85
CA ASP A 222 13.93 33.78 3.28
C ASP A 222 15.29 33.75 3.99
N GLU A 223 15.73 32.57 4.46
CA GLU A 223 17.01 32.36 5.14
C GLU A 223 18.13 31.92 4.17
N LEU A 224 17.76 31.48 2.96
CA LEU A 224 18.68 30.95 1.96
C LEU A 224 19.09 32.04 0.96
N SER A 225 20.37 32.04 0.57
CA SER A 225 20.78 32.80 -0.62
C SER A 225 20.11 32.24 -1.88
N ALA A 226 19.86 33.09 -2.88
CA ALA A 226 19.20 32.67 -4.12
C ALA A 226 19.94 31.53 -4.83
N SER A 227 21.28 31.53 -4.81
CA SER A 227 22.10 30.46 -5.37
C SER A 227 21.95 29.14 -4.63
N GLN A 228 21.90 29.17 -3.29
CA GLN A 228 21.73 27.96 -2.47
C GLN A 228 20.32 27.39 -2.61
N ALA A 229 19.29 28.24 -2.57
CA ALA A 229 17.93 27.81 -2.84
C ALA A 229 17.82 27.18 -4.25
N GLY A 230 18.42 27.82 -5.27
CA GLY A 230 18.45 27.29 -6.62
C GLY A 230 19.16 25.93 -6.72
N LEU A 231 20.31 25.76 -6.05
CA LEU A 231 21.04 24.50 -6.01
C LEU A 231 20.23 23.38 -5.35
N LEU A 232 19.59 23.66 -4.20
CA LEU A 232 18.77 22.71 -3.47
C LEU A 232 17.53 22.29 -4.28
N VAL A 233 16.82 23.25 -4.87
CA VAL A 233 15.66 22.96 -5.73
C VAL A 233 16.07 22.13 -6.95
N ALA A 234 17.17 22.49 -7.61
CA ALA A 234 17.69 21.73 -8.75
C ALA A 234 18.04 20.28 -8.36
N HIS A 235 18.66 20.09 -7.20
CA HIS A 235 18.97 18.76 -6.69
C HIS A 235 17.70 17.94 -6.41
N ILE A 236 16.69 18.51 -5.73
CA ILE A 236 15.42 17.81 -5.47
C ILE A 236 14.71 17.43 -6.79
N HIS A 237 14.72 18.29 -7.80
CA HIS A 237 14.23 17.94 -9.13
C HIS A 237 15.02 16.78 -9.75
N GLY A 238 16.35 16.79 -9.63
CA GLY A 238 17.22 15.68 -10.05
C GLY A 238 16.84 14.36 -9.38
N VAL A 239 16.57 14.38 -8.07
CA VAL A 239 16.08 13.21 -7.33
C VAL A 239 14.74 12.72 -7.91
N PHE A 240 13.73 13.59 -8.07
CA PHE A 240 12.45 13.15 -8.63
C PHE A 240 12.55 12.62 -10.06
N ASN A 241 13.45 13.18 -10.88
CA ASN A 241 13.72 12.68 -12.24
C ASN A 241 14.32 11.26 -12.20
N ALA A 242 15.24 11.00 -11.25
CA ALA A 242 15.77 9.65 -11.04
C ALA A 242 14.69 8.69 -10.54
N LEU A 243 13.86 9.10 -9.56
CA LEU A 243 12.75 8.29 -9.04
C LEU A 243 11.69 7.98 -10.09
N ALA A 244 11.47 8.86 -11.06
CA ALA A 244 10.54 8.63 -12.16
C ALA A 244 10.93 7.45 -13.07
N GLN A 245 12.17 6.97 -12.99
CA GLN A 245 12.63 5.77 -13.70
C GLN A 245 12.21 4.46 -12.99
N PHE A 246 11.60 4.55 -11.80
CA PHE A 246 11.15 3.40 -11.03
C PHE A 246 9.62 3.33 -11.08
N GLU A 247 9.10 2.21 -11.56
CA GLU A 247 7.67 2.01 -11.74
C GLU A 247 6.90 2.14 -10.42
N GLU A 248 7.46 1.67 -9.31
CA GLU A 248 6.79 1.68 -8.02
C GLU A 248 6.52 3.11 -7.53
N TRP A 249 7.37 4.08 -7.85
CA TRP A 249 7.14 5.49 -7.53
C TRP A 249 5.99 6.08 -8.35
N ARG A 250 5.92 5.73 -9.64
CA ARG A 250 4.84 6.14 -10.54
C ARG A 250 3.51 5.56 -10.08
N VAL A 251 3.44 4.25 -9.87
CA VAL A 251 2.24 3.55 -9.39
C VAL A 251 1.80 4.09 -8.03
N PHE A 252 2.74 4.32 -7.11
CA PHE A 252 2.43 4.91 -5.80
C PHE A 252 1.82 6.32 -5.94
N SER A 253 2.38 7.16 -6.83
CA SER A 253 1.86 8.51 -7.08
C SER A 253 0.46 8.49 -7.69
N GLU A 254 0.21 7.60 -8.65
CA GLU A 254 -1.10 7.42 -9.27
C GLU A 254 -2.14 6.93 -8.24
N GLN A 255 -1.76 5.96 -7.40
CA GLN A 255 -2.61 5.48 -6.30
C GLN A 255 -2.90 6.58 -5.27
N ALA A 256 -1.94 7.47 -4.99
CA ALA A 256 -2.14 8.58 -4.09
C ALA A 256 -3.18 9.55 -4.65
N ALA A 257 -3.10 9.89 -5.94
CA ALA A 257 -4.09 10.72 -6.62
C ALA A 257 -5.49 10.08 -6.65
N ALA A 258 -5.57 8.74 -6.73
CA ALA A 258 -6.82 8.00 -6.68
C ALA A 258 -7.34 7.75 -5.24
N ALA A 259 -6.54 8.02 -4.22
CA ALA A 259 -6.92 7.77 -2.82
C ALA A 259 -7.90 8.85 -2.35
N ASN A 260 -9.16 8.46 -2.12
CA ASN A 260 -10.18 9.34 -1.59
C ASN A 260 -10.19 9.30 -0.04
N VAL A 261 -9.18 9.91 0.58
CA VAL A 261 -9.06 10.03 2.05
C VAL A 261 -9.20 11.49 2.44
N ASP A 262 -10.25 11.81 3.21
CA ASP A 262 -10.47 13.16 3.71
C ASP A 262 -9.54 13.50 4.90
N GLY A 263 -9.38 14.79 5.20
CA GLY A 263 -8.48 15.24 6.27
C GLY A 263 -8.82 14.75 7.67
N ALA A 264 -10.10 14.48 7.99
CA ALA A 264 -10.48 13.91 9.28
C ALA A 264 -10.07 12.44 9.38
N SER A 265 -10.21 11.71 8.26
CA SER A 265 -9.69 10.36 8.11
C SER A 265 -8.15 10.32 8.26
N VAL A 266 -7.42 11.26 7.65
CA VAL A 266 -5.95 11.36 7.81
C VAL A 266 -5.56 11.59 9.27
N LYS A 267 -6.20 12.54 9.96
CA LYS A 267 -5.95 12.81 11.39
C LYS A 267 -6.20 11.58 12.26
N THR A 268 -7.28 10.83 11.98
CA THR A 268 -7.60 9.59 12.68
C THR A 268 -6.54 8.52 12.45
N LEU A 269 -6.09 8.32 11.21
CA LEU A 269 -5.02 7.38 10.90
C LEU A 269 -3.70 7.76 11.59
N ALA A 270 -3.36 9.06 11.60
CA ALA A 270 -2.12 9.55 12.19
C ALA A 270 -2.13 9.37 13.71
N GLN A 271 -3.26 9.65 14.37
CA GLN A 271 -3.40 9.39 15.80
C GLN A 271 -3.25 7.90 16.12
N ASN A 272 -3.95 7.04 15.38
CA ASN A 272 -3.87 5.59 15.61
C ASN A 272 -2.46 5.03 15.35
N ALA A 273 -1.73 5.56 14.36
CA ALA A 273 -0.35 5.18 14.10
C ALA A 273 0.60 5.59 15.25
N ARG A 274 0.39 6.77 15.86
CA ARG A 274 1.13 7.20 17.05
C ARG A 274 0.81 6.31 18.26
N ASP A 275 -0.47 6.12 18.57
CA ASP A 275 -0.91 5.29 19.71
C ASP A 275 -0.38 3.85 19.58
N LEU A 276 -0.46 3.31 18.37
CA LEU A 276 0.12 2.00 18.06
C LEU A 276 1.64 1.98 18.23
N GLY A 277 2.35 3.00 17.73
CA GLY A 277 3.80 3.12 17.91
C GLY A 277 4.20 3.15 19.39
N GLU A 278 3.48 3.91 20.20
CA GLU A 278 3.69 4.00 21.65
C GLU A 278 3.45 2.66 22.36
N GLU A 279 2.39 1.94 22.03
CA GLU A 279 2.14 0.62 22.62
C GLU A 279 3.17 -0.42 22.16
N LEU A 280 3.53 -0.44 20.88
CA LEU A 280 4.52 -1.37 20.34
C LEU A 280 5.91 -1.12 20.94
N ARG A 281 6.26 0.13 21.24
CA ARG A 281 7.54 0.50 21.87
C ARG A 281 7.73 -0.06 23.28
N LYS A 282 6.65 -0.46 23.96
CA LYS A 282 6.71 -1.11 25.28
C LYS A 282 7.12 -2.58 25.19
N SER A 283 7.12 -3.16 23.99
CA SER A 283 7.41 -4.56 23.73
C SER A 283 8.90 -4.76 23.43
N GLU A 284 9.55 -5.71 24.12
CA GLU A 284 10.96 -6.05 23.88
C GLU A 284 11.19 -6.79 22.55
N VAL A 285 10.11 -7.31 21.96
CA VAL A 285 10.11 -8.12 20.74
C VAL A 285 9.72 -7.31 19.50
N VAL A 286 9.72 -5.98 19.62
CA VAL A 286 9.49 -5.03 18.52
C VAL A 286 10.68 -4.08 18.44
N SER A 287 11.30 -4.00 17.26
CA SER A 287 12.37 -3.04 17.00
C SER A 287 11.84 -1.60 17.16
N ARG A 288 12.68 -0.72 17.71
CA ARG A 288 12.37 0.71 17.84
C ARG A 288 12.05 1.36 16.50
N GLU A 289 12.66 0.87 15.42
CA GLU A 289 12.43 1.34 14.05
C GLU A 289 10.95 1.26 13.64
N VAL A 290 10.18 0.30 14.19
CA VAL A 290 8.74 0.20 13.91
C VAL A 290 7.99 1.40 14.47
N SER A 291 8.27 1.78 15.72
CA SER A 291 7.70 2.98 16.34
C SER A 291 8.15 4.25 15.62
N ASP A 292 9.42 4.31 15.21
CA ASP A 292 9.97 5.46 14.50
C ASP A 292 9.37 5.61 13.09
N ALA A 293 9.14 4.50 12.39
CA ALA A 293 8.45 4.48 11.10
C ALA A 293 7.01 4.98 11.21
N LEU A 294 6.24 4.49 12.18
CA LEU A 294 4.86 4.92 12.44
C LEU A 294 4.79 6.40 12.82
N SER A 295 5.70 6.87 13.68
CA SER A 295 5.82 8.29 14.02
C SER A 295 6.16 9.15 12.80
N THR A 296 7.11 8.69 11.98
CA THR A 296 7.56 9.39 10.77
C THR A 296 6.40 9.63 9.80
N VAL A 297 5.66 8.58 9.42
CA VAL A 297 4.53 8.73 8.48
C VAL A 297 3.37 9.51 9.06
N SER A 298 3.16 9.43 10.38
CA SER A 298 2.16 10.25 11.08
C SER A 298 2.51 11.73 11.02
N ASN A 299 3.79 12.06 11.19
CA ASN A 299 4.25 13.44 11.17
C ASN A 299 4.17 14.04 9.76
N TRP A 300 4.54 13.29 8.72
CA TRP A 300 4.36 13.74 7.34
C TRP A 300 2.90 14.11 7.04
N ALA A 301 1.97 13.25 7.43
CA ALA A 301 0.54 13.42 7.15
C ALA A 301 -0.16 14.49 8.02
N THR A 302 0.50 15.05 9.02
CA THR A 302 -0.06 16.10 9.89
C THR A 302 0.83 17.33 10.03
N GLU A 303 1.86 17.45 9.20
CA GLU A 303 2.76 18.61 9.19
C GLU A 303 2.02 19.87 8.73
N THR A 304 1.08 19.71 7.79
CA THR A 304 0.23 20.77 7.25
C THR A 304 -1.24 20.49 7.54
N GLU A 305 -2.09 21.53 7.50
CA GLU A 305 -3.54 21.37 7.67
C GLU A 305 -4.17 20.54 6.54
N GLU A 306 -3.65 20.72 5.32
CA GLU A 306 -3.97 19.96 4.12
C GLU A 306 -2.75 19.16 3.69
N PRO A 307 -2.64 17.87 4.09
CA PRO A 307 -1.50 17.04 3.73
C PRO A 307 -1.54 16.66 2.25
N ASP A 308 -0.36 16.46 1.65
CA ASP A 308 -0.25 15.91 0.30
C ASP A 308 -0.89 14.50 0.27
N LEU A 309 -1.55 14.15 -0.83
CA LEU A 309 -2.18 12.84 -0.99
C LEU A 309 -1.17 11.69 -0.85
N ARG A 310 0.11 11.91 -1.20
CA ARG A 310 1.20 10.95 -1.01
C ARG A 310 1.58 10.80 0.46
N ASP A 311 1.49 11.87 1.26
CA ASP A 311 1.71 11.80 2.71
C ASP A 311 0.58 10.96 3.36
N ALA A 312 -0.66 11.24 2.99
CA ALA A 312 -1.83 10.48 3.45
C ALA A 312 -1.76 8.99 3.03
N LEU A 313 -1.41 8.71 1.77
CA LEU A 313 -1.27 7.34 1.29
C LEU A 313 -0.10 6.62 1.96
N SER A 314 1.04 7.29 2.18
CA SER A 314 2.20 6.71 2.88
C SER A 314 1.85 6.23 4.28
N LEU A 315 1.12 7.07 5.03
CA LEU A 315 0.60 6.71 6.35
C LEU A 315 -0.32 5.49 6.27
N ALA A 316 -1.30 5.52 5.37
CA ALA A 316 -2.29 4.47 5.29
C ALA A 316 -1.70 3.12 4.81
N ARG A 317 -0.82 3.14 3.80
CA ARG A 317 -0.14 1.94 3.30
C ARG A 317 0.86 1.38 4.31
N THR A 318 1.51 2.23 5.09
CA THR A 318 2.39 1.77 6.18
C THR A 318 1.58 1.01 7.24
N LEU A 319 0.40 1.53 7.64
CA LEU A 319 -0.51 0.82 8.54
C LEU A 319 -1.02 -0.50 7.93
N GLU A 320 -1.38 -0.51 6.64
CA GLU A 320 -1.79 -1.72 5.93
C GLU A 320 -0.66 -2.77 5.86
N ASN A 321 0.57 -2.35 5.58
CA ASN A 321 1.74 -3.23 5.55
C ASN A 321 2.02 -3.84 6.93
N CYS A 322 1.84 -3.05 7.98
CA CYS A 322 1.93 -3.51 9.36
C CYS A 322 0.86 -4.57 9.66
N TRP A 323 -0.40 -4.33 9.27
CA TRP A 323 -1.47 -5.32 9.33
C TRP A 323 -1.11 -6.60 8.57
N SER A 324 -0.58 -6.50 7.35
CA SER A 324 -0.25 -7.66 6.51
C SER A 324 0.82 -8.52 7.17
N ALA A 325 1.91 -7.91 7.64
CA ALA A 325 3.00 -8.62 8.29
C ALA A 325 2.54 -9.33 9.59
N ILE A 326 1.76 -8.64 10.41
CA ILE A 326 1.26 -9.17 11.69
C ILE A 326 0.24 -10.29 11.47
N CYS A 327 -0.73 -10.10 10.58
CA CYS A 327 -1.73 -11.12 10.26
C CYS A 327 -1.06 -12.38 9.70
N ARG A 328 -0.11 -12.21 8.77
CA ARG A 328 0.64 -13.33 8.18
C ARG A 328 1.40 -14.10 9.25
N GLU A 329 2.14 -13.41 10.11
CA GLU A 329 2.91 -14.05 11.18
C GLU A 329 2.00 -14.80 12.16
N ALA A 330 0.90 -14.19 12.59
CA ALA A 330 -0.04 -14.81 13.53
C ALA A 330 -0.70 -16.09 12.97
N LEU A 331 -0.88 -16.18 11.65
CA LEU A 331 -1.38 -17.39 10.99
C LEU A 331 -0.29 -18.45 10.80
N LEU A 332 0.93 -18.05 10.40
CA LEU A 332 2.09 -18.97 10.30
C LEU A 332 2.39 -19.65 11.64
N VAL A 333 2.28 -18.88 12.72
CA VAL A 333 2.43 -19.33 14.10
C VAL A 333 1.44 -20.44 14.49
N ARG A 334 0.26 -20.53 13.87
CA ARG A 334 -0.71 -21.58 14.16
C ARG A 334 -0.32 -22.95 13.59
N GLN A 335 0.56 -22.98 12.59
CA GLN A 335 1.14 -24.24 12.12
C GLN A 335 2.05 -24.83 13.22
N GLU A 336 2.07 -26.16 13.35
CA GLU A 336 2.73 -26.89 14.47
C GLU A 336 4.26 -26.68 14.52
N THR A 337 4.86 -26.03 13.53
CA THR A 337 6.30 -25.86 13.34
C THR A 337 6.91 -24.62 14.02
N ALA A 338 6.12 -23.66 14.51
CA ALA A 338 6.63 -22.45 15.18
C ALA A 338 6.83 -22.63 16.70
N SER A 339 7.87 -22.02 17.27
CA SER A 339 8.14 -22.07 18.72
C SER A 339 7.04 -21.36 19.53
N MET A 340 6.67 -21.90 20.71
CA MET A 340 5.62 -21.34 21.58
C MET A 340 5.83 -19.87 21.94
N ALA A 341 7.08 -19.44 22.11
CA ALA A 341 7.42 -18.04 22.39
C ALA A 341 7.04 -17.12 21.22
N ARG A 342 7.37 -17.51 19.97
CA ARG A 342 7.00 -16.78 18.76
C ARG A 342 5.48 -16.69 18.61
N LYS A 343 4.76 -17.76 19.02
CA LYS A 343 3.29 -17.78 19.03
C LYS A 343 2.69 -16.73 19.94
N ALA A 344 3.19 -16.65 21.18
CA ALA A 344 2.72 -15.68 22.17
C ALA A 344 3.01 -14.23 21.76
N ILE A 345 4.17 -13.99 21.14
CA ILE A 345 4.57 -12.67 20.66
C ILE A 345 3.65 -12.17 19.55
N ALA A 346 3.45 -12.98 18.50
CA ALA A 346 2.57 -12.60 17.38
C ALA A 346 1.13 -12.36 17.88
N ALA A 347 0.66 -13.20 18.81
CA ALA A 347 -0.66 -13.05 19.42
C ALA A 347 -0.80 -11.75 20.23
N ALA A 348 0.21 -11.38 21.02
CA ALA A 348 0.23 -10.15 21.78
C ALA A 348 0.23 -8.92 20.86
N ILE A 349 1.03 -8.94 19.79
CA ILE A 349 1.08 -7.84 18.82
C ILE A 349 -0.26 -7.69 18.08
N VAL A 350 -0.90 -8.80 17.66
CA VAL A 350 -2.26 -8.77 17.10
C VAL A 350 -3.26 -8.16 18.09
N ALA A 351 -3.20 -8.56 19.37
CA ALA A 351 -4.10 -8.03 20.40
C ALA A 351 -3.92 -6.52 20.60
N THR A 352 -2.66 -6.04 20.65
CA THR A 352 -2.35 -4.61 20.69
C THR A 352 -2.96 -3.89 19.49
N PHE A 353 -2.76 -4.41 18.28
CA PHE A 353 -3.32 -3.83 17.05
C PHE A 353 -4.84 -3.76 17.04
N LEU A 354 -5.50 -4.84 17.48
CA LEU A 354 -6.95 -4.90 17.59
C LEU A 354 -7.51 -3.92 18.64
N GLY A 355 -6.72 -3.63 19.68
CA GLY A 355 -7.06 -2.69 20.74
C GLY A 355 -6.86 -1.22 20.35
N THR A 356 -5.77 -0.89 19.65
CA THR A 356 -5.39 0.50 19.37
C THR A 356 -5.79 0.98 17.97
N ALA A 357 -5.70 0.13 16.95
CA ALA A 357 -5.91 0.53 15.56
C ALA A 357 -7.32 0.26 15.02
N ALA A 358 -8.28 -0.10 15.90
CA ALA A 358 -9.65 -0.43 15.50
C ALA A 358 -10.34 0.70 14.72
N MET A 359 -10.06 1.95 15.08
CA MET A 359 -10.64 3.14 14.44
C MET A 359 -10.07 3.40 13.04
N SER A 360 -8.91 2.85 12.71
CA SER A 360 -8.32 2.96 11.36
C SER A 360 -9.00 2.05 10.35
N ILE A 361 -9.59 0.94 10.78
CA ILE A 361 -10.11 -0.11 9.89
C ILE A 361 -11.13 0.43 8.88
N PRO A 362 -12.18 1.19 9.28
CA PRO A 362 -13.18 1.69 8.32
C PRO A 362 -12.59 2.64 7.26
N ILE A 363 -11.46 3.28 7.57
CA ILE A 363 -10.75 4.17 6.65
C ILE A 363 -9.91 3.34 5.69
N LEU A 364 -9.11 2.40 6.22
CA LEU A 364 -8.23 1.55 5.42
C LEU A 364 -9.00 0.67 4.42
N VAL A 365 -10.20 0.21 4.78
CA VAL A 365 -11.07 -0.59 3.90
C VAL A 365 -11.53 0.20 2.66
N LYS A 366 -11.57 1.53 2.72
CA LYS A 366 -11.94 2.36 1.57
C LYS A 366 -10.80 2.56 0.58
N LEU A 367 -9.57 2.19 0.95
CA LEU A 367 -8.40 2.34 0.09
C LEU A 367 -8.34 1.21 -0.94
N PRO A 368 -7.86 1.48 -2.16
CA PRO A 368 -7.68 0.45 -3.17
C PRO A 368 -6.87 -0.75 -2.66
N GLY A 369 -7.51 -1.92 -2.61
CA GLY A 369 -6.93 -3.17 -2.15
C GLY A 369 -6.84 -3.31 -0.62
N GLY A 370 -7.34 -2.38 0.19
CA GLY A 370 -7.33 -2.47 1.66
C GLY A 370 -8.53 -3.23 2.24
N GLU A 371 -9.44 -3.72 1.39
CA GLU A 371 -10.72 -4.30 1.78
C GLU A 371 -10.57 -5.55 2.64
N TRP A 372 -9.47 -6.29 2.50
CA TRP A 372 -9.18 -7.52 3.23
C TRP A 372 -8.99 -7.30 4.75
N ILE A 373 -8.63 -6.09 5.20
CA ILE A 373 -8.29 -5.80 6.60
C ILE A 373 -9.47 -6.06 7.54
N GLU A 374 -10.68 -5.66 7.15
CA GLU A 374 -11.88 -5.88 7.99
C GLU A 374 -12.12 -7.37 8.23
N PHE A 375 -11.81 -8.20 7.23
CA PHE A 375 -12.00 -9.63 7.30
C PHE A 375 -10.94 -10.30 8.15
N ALA A 376 -9.66 -9.93 7.96
CA ALA A 376 -8.58 -10.41 8.82
C ALA A 376 -8.88 -10.07 10.29
N VAL A 377 -9.30 -8.83 10.58
CA VAL A 377 -9.71 -8.42 11.93
C VAL A 377 -10.88 -9.25 12.46
N SER A 378 -11.91 -9.47 11.64
CA SER A 378 -13.08 -10.26 12.03
C SER A 378 -12.68 -11.71 12.35
N PHE A 379 -11.78 -12.30 11.55
CA PHE A 379 -11.24 -13.63 11.77
C PHE A 379 -10.46 -13.70 13.09
N PHE A 380 -9.52 -12.79 13.35
CA PHE A 380 -8.74 -12.80 14.59
C PHE A 380 -9.62 -12.54 15.82
N ARG A 381 -10.61 -11.65 15.75
CA ARG A 381 -11.57 -11.44 16.86
C ARG A 381 -12.38 -12.69 17.19
N ALA A 382 -12.72 -13.50 16.19
CA ALA A 382 -13.49 -14.72 16.40
C ALA A 382 -12.62 -15.91 16.87
N ASN A 383 -11.33 -15.91 16.54
CA ASN A 383 -10.47 -17.09 16.70
C ASN A 383 -9.34 -16.92 17.70
N MET A 384 -8.99 -15.70 18.14
CA MET A 384 -7.96 -15.49 19.15
C MET A 384 -8.53 -15.73 20.55
N PRO A 385 -7.80 -16.45 21.43
CA PRO A 385 -8.20 -16.56 22.82
C PRO A 385 -8.24 -15.15 23.42
N THR A 386 -9.40 -14.74 23.93
CA THR A 386 -9.50 -13.54 24.77
C THR A 386 -8.58 -13.76 25.97
N SER A 387 -7.55 -12.92 26.15
CA SER A 387 -6.71 -12.99 27.34
C SER A 387 -7.60 -13.06 28.59
N PRO A 388 -7.32 -13.96 29.55
CA PRO A 388 -8.03 -13.93 30.82
C PRO A 388 -7.78 -12.57 31.47
N LYS A 389 -8.87 -11.95 31.93
CA LYS A 389 -8.86 -10.66 32.65
C LYS A 389 -8.04 -10.73 33.92
#